data_AF-A0A5C3KN96-F1
#
_entry.id   AF-A0A5C3KN96-F1
#
_cell.length_a   1.000
_cell.length_b   1.000
_cell.length_c   1.000
_cell.angle_alpha   90.00
_cell.angle_beta   90.00
_cell.angle_gamma   90.00
#
_symmetry.space_group_name_H-M   'P 1'
#
loop_
_entity.id
_entity.type
_entity.pdbx_description
1 polymer ?
#
loop_
_entity_poly.entity_id
_entity_poly.type
_entity_poly.pdbx_seq_one_letter_code
_entity_poly.pdbx_strand_id
1 'polypeptide(L)'
;AAFTMTVQQSGDFIQQNGEGRYCYYPRAITATSVQADCVGTRAELSSVMQVQLRTTTTSINYFNAGLDRLGGPEWPVDDTAGKIYLCATGRGGDGSYQTICSVIRRDNDISDSPACKVEASQAVVNDGCYTPGLPPPESGGTESGPASGGPA
;
A
#
# COMPACT_ATOMS: atom_id res chain seq x y z
N ALA A 1 7.31 18.50 -4.07
CA ALA A 1 6.59 17.49 -3.28
C ALA A 1 6.31 16.31 -4.19
N ALA A 2 6.53 15.08 -3.75
CA ALA A 2 6.36 13.89 -4.59
C ALA A 2 4.95 13.77 -5.16
N PHE A 3 3.93 13.98 -4.33
CA PHE A 3 2.54 13.94 -4.77
C PHE A 3 1.90 15.32 -4.68
N THR A 4 1.25 15.71 -5.78
CA THR A 4 0.52 16.97 -5.95
C THR A 4 -0.86 16.77 -6.56
N MET A 5 -1.16 15.55 -7.02
CA MET A 5 -2.45 15.13 -7.56
C MET A 5 -2.71 13.66 -7.24
N THR A 6 -3.95 13.22 -7.45
CA THR A 6 -4.28 11.79 -7.43
C THR A 6 -3.54 11.06 -8.55
N VAL A 7 -2.90 9.95 -8.18
CA VAL A 7 -2.25 9.03 -9.12
C VAL A 7 -3.02 7.70 -9.10
N GLN A 8 -3.25 7.12 -10.27
CA GLN A 8 -3.87 5.81 -10.42
C GLN A 8 -3.04 4.94 -11.36
N GLN A 9 -2.73 3.71 -10.94
CA GLN A 9 -2.05 2.72 -11.76
C GLN A 9 -2.64 1.34 -11.48
N SER A 10 -3.07 0.62 -12.51
CA SER A 10 -3.53 -0.78 -12.38
C SER A 10 -4.67 -1.01 -11.35
N GLY A 11 -5.40 0.05 -11.01
CA GLY A 11 -6.48 0.06 -10.01
C GLY A 11 -6.04 0.42 -8.59
N ASP A 12 -4.75 0.64 -8.36
CA ASP A 12 -4.22 1.22 -7.14
C ASP A 12 -4.22 2.74 -7.22
N PHE A 13 -4.41 3.41 -6.09
CA PHE A 13 -4.47 4.87 -6.02
C PHE A 13 -3.53 5.43 -4.95
N ILE A 14 -2.92 6.58 -5.24
CA ILE A 14 -2.42 7.51 -4.21
C ILE A 14 -3.22 8.79 -4.33
N GLN A 15 -3.96 9.14 -3.27
CA GLN A 15 -4.81 10.33 -3.24
C GLN A 15 -4.92 10.88 -1.81
N GLN A 16 -5.36 12.13 -1.68
CA GLN A 16 -5.57 12.74 -0.38
C GLN A 16 -6.76 12.10 0.36
N ASN A 17 -6.60 11.80 1.64
CA ASN A 17 -7.70 11.46 2.54
C ASN A 17 -8.49 12.73 2.95
N GLY A 18 -9.51 12.57 3.79
CA GLY A 18 -10.35 13.70 4.26
C GLY A 18 -9.60 14.77 5.06
N GLU A 19 -8.35 14.51 5.46
CA GLU A 19 -7.48 15.44 6.19
C GLU A 19 -6.39 16.04 5.29
N GLY A 20 -6.44 15.81 3.98
CA GLY A 20 -5.47 16.34 3.01
C GLY A 20 -4.15 15.58 2.94
N ARG A 21 -4.03 14.41 3.56
CA ARG A 21 -2.81 13.58 3.54
C ARG A 21 -2.87 12.57 2.41
N TYR A 22 -1.79 12.43 1.64
CA TYR A 22 -1.72 11.40 0.61
C TYR A 22 -1.63 10.02 1.23
N CYS A 23 -2.52 9.13 0.80
CA CYS A 23 -2.63 7.76 1.26
C CYS A 23 -2.75 6.82 0.07
N TYR A 24 -2.26 5.60 0.27
CA TYR A 24 -2.33 4.54 -0.72
C TYR A 24 -3.58 3.68 -0.52
N TYR A 25 -4.35 3.53 -1.58
CA TYR A 25 -5.58 2.73 -1.62
C TYR A 25 -5.40 1.62 -2.67
N PRO A 26 -5.00 0.41 -2.24
CA PRO A 26 -4.81 -0.67 -3.17
C PRO A 26 -6.14 -1.16 -3.72
N ARG A 27 -6.12 -1.67 -4.96
CA ARG A 27 -7.20 -2.46 -5.52
C ARG A 27 -7.44 -3.70 -4.65
N ALA A 28 -8.68 -4.17 -4.57
CA ALA A 28 -8.99 -5.47 -3.98
C ALA A 28 -8.13 -6.60 -4.58
N ILE A 29 -7.75 -7.55 -3.73
CA ILE A 29 -6.91 -8.68 -4.10
C ILE A 29 -7.64 -9.55 -5.12
N THR A 30 -6.94 -9.89 -6.19
CA THR A 30 -7.32 -10.93 -7.14
C THR A 30 -6.19 -11.97 -7.18
N ALA A 31 -6.46 -13.17 -7.69
CA ALA A 31 -5.47 -14.25 -7.78
C ALA A 31 -4.16 -13.86 -8.51
N THR A 32 -4.16 -12.74 -9.23
CA THR A 32 -3.04 -12.19 -10.01
C THR A 32 -2.48 -10.86 -9.48
N SER A 33 -3.08 -10.24 -8.45
CA SER A 33 -2.69 -8.89 -8.02
C SER A 33 -1.58 -8.86 -6.98
N VAL A 34 -1.20 -10.01 -6.41
CA VAL A 34 -0.16 -10.15 -5.39
C VAL A 34 0.95 -11.02 -5.95
N GLN A 35 2.20 -10.55 -5.83
CA GLN A 35 3.40 -11.26 -6.24
C GLN A 35 4.12 -11.69 -4.96
N ALA A 36 3.81 -12.90 -4.48
CA ALA A 36 4.15 -13.36 -3.13
C ALA A 36 5.64 -13.20 -2.75
N ASP A 37 6.57 -13.35 -3.71
CA ASP A 37 7.95 -13.62 -3.33
C ASP A 37 8.96 -12.52 -3.67
N CYS A 38 8.58 -11.46 -4.41
CA CYS A 38 9.52 -10.42 -4.88
C CYS A 38 10.87 -10.99 -5.40
N VAL A 39 10.87 -12.16 -6.06
CA VAL A 39 12.09 -12.89 -6.42
C VAL A 39 12.73 -12.40 -7.71
N GLY A 40 13.96 -12.86 -7.97
CA GLY A 40 14.68 -12.63 -9.22
C GLY A 40 15.06 -11.16 -9.42
N THR A 41 14.63 -10.55 -10.51
CA THR A 41 14.91 -9.13 -10.84
C THR A 41 14.26 -8.15 -9.86
N ARG A 42 13.40 -8.62 -8.96
CA ARG A 42 12.72 -7.82 -7.92
C ARG A 42 13.32 -8.02 -6.53
N ALA A 43 14.41 -8.78 -6.38
CA ALA A 43 14.99 -9.10 -5.08
C ALA A 43 15.35 -7.84 -4.27
N GLU A 44 15.81 -6.77 -4.92
CA GLU A 44 16.07 -5.48 -4.27
C GLU A 44 14.80 -4.84 -3.69
N LEU A 45 13.65 -5.03 -4.34
CA LEU A 45 12.35 -4.55 -3.86
C LEU A 45 11.90 -5.32 -2.61
N SER A 46 12.30 -6.59 -2.47
CA SER A 46 12.06 -7.37 -1.25
C SER A 46 12.78 -6.74 -0.05
N SER A 47 14.03 -6.31 -0.21
CA SER A 47 14.81 -5.71 0.87
C SER A 47 14.20 -4.38 1.35
N VAL A 48 13.87 -3.47 0.44
CA VAL A 48 13.23 -2.19 0.82
C VAL A 48 11.82 -2.40 1.38
N MET A 49 11.09 -3.39 0.89
CA MET A 49 9.78 -3.76 1.43
C MET A 49 9.87 -4.24 2.88
N GLN A 50 10.91 -5.03 3.22
CA GLN A 50 11.14 -5.42 4.61
C GLN A 50 11.44 -4.21 5.50
N VAL A 51 12.21 -3.23 4.99
CA VAL A 51 12.47 -1.98 5.71
C VAL A 51 11.17 -1.22 5.94
N GLN A 52 10.34 -1.05 4.91
CA GLN A 52 9.02 -0.43 5.03
C GLN A 52 8.16 -1.13 6.08
N LEU A 53 7.99 -2.44 5.99
CA LEU A 53 7.08 -3.19 6.87
C LEU A 53 7.54 -3.23 8.33
N ARG A 54 8.86 -3.23 8.59
CA ARG A 54 9.41 -3.48 9.93
C ARG A 54 9.85 -2.22 10.66
N THR A 55 10.24 -1.17 9.95
CA THR A 55 10.96 -0.03 10.56
C THR A 55 10.22 1.29 10.47
N THR A 56 9.29 1.45 9.52
CA THR A 56 8.58 2.72 9.34
C THR A 56 7.20 2.68 9.97
N THR A 57 6.72 3.85 10.39
CA THR A 57 5.39 4.08 10.96
C THR A 57 4.48 4.90 10.05
N THR A 58 4.94 5.17 8.83
CA THR A 58 4.23 5.92 7.79
C THR A 58 3.96 5.01 6.60
N SER A 59 2.80 5.19 5.98
CA SER A 59 2.25 4.35 4.93
C SER A 59 2.95 4.51 3.59
N ILE A 60 3.51 5.69 3.31
CA ILE A 60 4.22 5.99 2.06
C ILE A 60 5.62 6.51 2.40
N ASN A 61 6.64 5.89 1.83
CA ASN A 61 8.03 6.30 2.02
C ASN A 61 8.87 6.13 0.76
N TYR A 62 9.81 7.06 0.59
CA TYR A 62 10.86 6.98 -0.41
C TYR A 62 12.17 6.49 0.21
N PHE A 63 12.91 5.67 -0.52
CA PHE A 63 14.19 5.11 -0.09
C PHE A 63 15.25 5.23 -1.19
N ASN A 64 16.50 5.36 -0.80
CA ASN A 64 17.64 5.30 -1.72
C ASN A 64 18.06 3.83 -2.00
N ALA A 65 19.05 3.65 -2.88
CA ALA A 65 19.65 2.35 -3.17
C ALA A 65 20.29 1.66 -1.94
N GLY A 66 20.66 2.42 -0.91
CA GLY A 66 21.19 1.95 0.37
C GLY A 66 20.11 1.56 1.39
N LEU A 67 18.82 1.65 1.02
CA LEU A 67 17.65 1.40 1.87
C LEU A 67 17.41 2.43 2.97
N ASP A 68 18.10 3.58 2.93
CA ASP A 68 17.81 4.68 3.85
C ASP A 68 16.54 5.40 3.43
N ARG A 69 15.72 5.75 4.42
CA ARG A 69 14.50 6.53 4.21
C ARG A 69 14.86 7.97 3.86
N LEU A 70 14.38 8.42 2.69
CA LEU A 70 14.56 9.77 2.19
C LEU A 70 13.45 10.72 2.65
N GLY A 71 12.20 10.23 2.72
CA GLY A 71 11.06 11.02 3.16
C GLY A 71 9.71 10.38 2.84
N GLY A 72 8.62 11.13 3.08
CA GLY A 72 7.24 10.70 2.82
C GLY A 72 6.68 11.25 1.49
N PRO A 73 5.34 11.30 1.33
CA PRO A 73 4.66 11.84 0.14
C PRO A 73 5.06 13.25 -0.29
N GLU A 74 5.61 14.03 0.63
CA GLU A 74 6.08 15.40 0.43
C GLU A 74 7.51 15.49 -0.13
N TRP A 75 8.28 14.40 -0.08
CA TRP A 75 9.68 14.39 -0.51
C TRP A 75 9.79 14.47 -2.04
N PRO A 76 10.41 15.52 -2.61
CA PRO A 76 10.51 15.65 -4.06
C PRO A 76 11.43 14.58 -4.64
N VAL A 77 11.00 13.95 -5.72
CA VAL A 77 11.79 12.92 -6.39
C VAL A 77 12.88 13.57 -7.23
N ASP A 78 14.13 13.23 -6.94
CA ASP A 78 15.30 13.58 -7.74
C ASP A 78 15.94 12.30 -8.28
N ASP A 79 15.77 12.05 -9.58
CA ASP A 79 16.32 10.86 -10.25
C ASP A 79 17.80 11.00 -10.61
N THR A 80 18.40 12.17 -10.39
CA THR A 80 19.85 12.37 -10.54
C THR A 80 20.65 11.75 -9.39
N ALA A 81 20.00 11.51 -8.24
CA ALA A 81 20.59 10.87 -7.07
C ALA A 81 20.71 9.33 -7.20
N GLY A 82 20.32 8.77 -8.34
CA GLY A 82 20.36 7.34 -8.62
C GLY A 82 19.00 6.66 -8.41
N LYS A 83 19.03 5.37 -8.07
CA LYS A 83 17.81 4.57 -7.93
C LYS A 83 17.04 4.96 -6.67
N ILE A 84 15.78 5.36 -6.86
CA ILE A 84 14.84 5.66 -5.79
C ILE A 84 13.73 4.61 -5.77
N TYR A 85 13.41 4.13 -4.58
CA TYR A 85 12.28 3.25 -4.35
C TYR A 85 11.14 4.01 -3.68
N LEU A 86 9.93 3.81 -4.15
CA LEU A 86 8.72 4.16 -3.43
C LEU A 86 8.17 2.87 -2.82
N CYS A 87 7.86 2.89 -1.52
CA CYS A 87 7.01 1.88 -0.91
C CYS A 87 5.74 2.52 -0.37
N ALA A 88 4.60 1.87 -0.61
CA ALA A 88 3.30 2.31 -0.18
C ALA A 88 2.50 1.14 0.39
N THR A 89 1.92 1.34 1.57
CA THR A 89 1.09 0.37 2.28
C THR A 89 -0.28 0.96 2.51
N GLY A 90 -1.32 0.14 2.34
CA GLY A 90 -2.69 0.60 2.47
C GLY A 90 -3.67 -0.55 2.63
N ARG A 91 -4.94 -0.19 2.76
CA ARG A 91 -6.03 -1.13 2.94
C ARG A 91 -7.02 -1.04 1.78
N GLY A 92 -7.25 -2.18 1.13
CA GLY A 92 -8.16 -2.28 -0.01
C GLY A 92 -9.63 -2.25 0.41
N GLY A 93 -10.52 -2.08 -0.56
CA GLY A 93 -11.98 -2.12 -0.32
C GLY A 93 -12.50 -3.48 0.17
N ASP A 94 -11.75 -4.56 -0.08
CA ASP A 94 -11.97 -5.90 0.47
C ASP A 94 -11.43 -6.07 1.89
N GLY A 95 -10.86 -5.01 2.47
CA GLY A 95 -10.27 -5.00 3.80
C GLY A 95 -8.88 -5.64 3.89
N SER A 96 -8.32 -6.14 2.79
CA SER A 96 -6.96 -6.67 2.73
C SER A 96 -5.92 -5.57 2.89
N TYR A 97 -4.79 -5.90 3.51
CA TYR A 97 -3.65 -5.00 3.56
C TYR A 97 -2.67 -5.36 2.46
N GLN A 98 -2.24 -4.36 1.70
CA GLN A 98 -1.27 -4.58 0.63
C GLN A 98 -0.16 -3.54 0.72
N THR A 99 1.06 -4.01 0.47
CA THR A 99 2.25 -3.17 0.34
C THR A 99 2.83 -3.34 -1.05
N ILE A 100 3.03 -2.23 -1.76
CA ILE A 100 3.76 -2.18 -3.02
C ILE A 100 5.09 -1.46 -2.80
N CYS A 101 6.16 -1.95 -3.43
CA CYS A 101 7.40 -1.22 -3.60
C CYS A 101 7.79 -1.22 -5.07
N SER A 102 8.17 -0.06 -5.61
CA SER A 102 8.56 0.09 -7.00
C SER A 102 9.71 1.06 -7.17
N VAL A 103 10.39 0.97 -8.31
CA VAL A 103 11.37 1.96 -8.73
C VAL A 103 10.65 3.12 -9.40
N ILE A 104 10.87 4.33 -8.88
CA ILE A 104 10.25 5.56 -9.36
C ILE A 104 11.31 6.51 -9.92
N ARG A 105 10.91 7.36 -10.88
CA ARG A 105 11.83 8.28 -11.56
C ARG A 105 11.34 9.73 -11.58
N ARG A 106 10.16 10.00 -11.04
CA ARG A 106 9.57 11.34 -11.03
C ARG A 106 8.47 11.43 -9.97
N ASP A 107 8.09 12.67 -9.68
CA ASP A 107 6.90 12.99 -8.90
C ASP A 107 5.62 12.40 -9.56
N ASN A 108 4.59 12.18 -8.75
CA ASN A 108 3.28 11.65 -9.13
C ASN A 108 3.37 10.28 -9.84
N ASP A 109 4.29 9.44 -9.42
CA ASP A 109 4.52 8.11 -9.97
C ASP A 109 4.36 7.04 -8.89
N ILE A 110 3.65 5.96 -9.25
CA ILE A 110 3.51 4.75 -8.42
C ILE A 110 3.94 3.49 -9.16
N SER A 111 4.62 3.66 -10.31
CA SER A 111 5.12 2.66 -11.29
C SER A 111 4.91 1.20 -10.92
N ASP A 112 4.30 0.42 -11.81
CA ASP A 112 4.10 -1.01 -11.64
C ASP A 112 5.23 -1.87 -12.25
N SER A 113 6.30 -1.27 -12.79
CA SER A 113 7.42 -2.02 -13.36
C SER A 113 8.77 -1.28 -13.33
N PRO A 114 9.80 -1.85 -12.66
CA PRO A 114 9.74 -3.01 -11.78
C PRO A 114 9.02 -2.65 -10.46
N ALA A 115 8.02 -3.44 -10.11
CA ALA A 115 7.34 -3.38 -8.81
C ALA A 115 7.23 -4.75 -8.17
N CYS A 116 7.17 -4.78 -6.84
CA CYS A 116 6.74 -5.93 -6.06
C CYS A 116 5.57 -5.53 -5.17
N LYS A 117 4.58 -6.42 -5.04
CA LYS A 117 3.38 -6.19 -4.25
C LYS A 117 3.01 -7.43 -3.44
N VAL A 118 2.85 -7.26 -2.14
CA VAL A 118 2.54 -8.34 -1.17
C VAL A 118 1.31 -8.01 -0.35
N GLU A 119 0.65 -9.05 0.17
CA GLU A 119 -0.43 -8.92 1.15
C GLU A 119 0.16 -8.80 2.57
N ALA A 120 0.67 -7.62 2.91
CA ALA A 120 1.22 -7.32 4.23
C ALA A 120 1.06 -5.85 4.58
N SER A 121 1.02 -5.56 5.89
CA SER A 121 1.07 -4.21 6.45
C SER A 121 2.11 -4.08 7.56
N GLN A 122 2.41 -2.84 7.91
CA GLN A 122 3.21 -2.51 9.09
C GLN A 122 2.42 -2.82 10.36
N ALA A 123 3.12 -3.20 11.43
CA ALA A 123 2.50 -3.43 12.73
C ALA A 123 1.95 -2.15 13.37
N VAL A 124 2.55 -1.00 13.06
CA VAL A 124 2.18 0.31 13.61
C VAL A 124 2.21 1.33 12.49
N VAL A 125 1.13 2.11 12.36
CA VAL A 125 1.04 3.25 11.46
C VAL A 125 0.37 4.42 12.16
N ASN A 126 0.93 5.62 12.01
CA ASN A 126 0.49 6.83 12.70
C ASN A 126 0.22 8.02 11.77
N ASP A 127 0.25 7.82 10.46
CA ASP A 127 0.03 8.88 9.47
C ASP A 127 -1.44 9.05 9.06
N GLY A 128 -2.36 8.28 9.64
CA GLY A 128 -3.81 8.43 9.42
C GLY A 128 -4.31 7.84 8.09
N CYS A 129 -3.50 7.06 7.38
CA CYS A 129 -3.92 6.46 6.11
C CYS A 129 -4.66 5.13 6.25
N TYR A 130 -4.30 4.32 7.23
CA TYR A 130 -5.02 3.09 7.56
C TYR A 130 -4.80 2.73 9.03
N THR A 131 -5.66 1.86 9.56
CA THR A 131 -5.50 1.29 10.90
C THR A 131 -5.01 -0.15 10.77
N PRO A 132 -3.80 -0.50 11.22
CA PRO A 132 -3.30 -1.87 11.18
C PRO A 132 -4.18 -2.84 11.99
N GLY A 133 -4.21 -4.11 11.57
CA GLY A 133 -4.81 -5.19 12.36
C GLY A 133 -6.34 -5.27 12.38
N LEU A 134 -7.05 -4.41 11.64
CA LEU A 134 -8.50 -4.59 11.47
C LEU A 134 -8.80 -5.84 10.63
N PRO A 135 -9.75 -6.70 11.04
CA PRO A 135 -10.17 -7.84 10.24
C PRO A 135 -10.85 -7.36 8.96
N PRO A 136 -10.83 -8.16 7.86
CA PRO A 136 -11.63 -7.87 6.67
C PRO A 136 -13.09 -7.61 7.05
N PRO A 137 -13.80 -6.70 6.35
CA PRO A 137 -15.23 -6.51 6.58
C PRO A 137 -15.93 -7.86 6.41
N GLU A 138 -16.66 -8.29 7.44
CA GLU A 138 -17.47 -9.50 7.35
C GLU A 138 -18.47 -9.29 6.22
N SER A 139 -18.43 -10.15 5.20
CA SER A 139 -19.46 -10.19 4.17
C SER A 139 -20.79 -10.40 4.90
N GLY A 140 -21.60 -9.35 4.98
CA GLY A 140 -22.85 -9.34 5.74
C GLY A 140 -23.65 -10.61 5.48
N GLY A 141 -23.66 -11.50 6.46
CA GLY A 141 -24.53 -12.66 6.45
C GLY A 141 -25.95 -12.16 6.41
N THR A 142 -26.72 -12.62 5.43
CA THR A 142 -28.17 -12.53 5.44
C THR A 142 -28.65 -13.03 6.80
N GLU A 143 -29.11 -12.09 7.62
CA GLU A 143 -29.81 -12.38 8.86
C GLU A 143 -31.16 -13.01 8.48
N SER A 144 -31.13 -14.30 8.17
CA SER A 144 -32.34 -15.12 8.15
C SER A 144 -32.80 -15.20 9.61
N GLY A 145 -33.66 -14.24 9.99
CA GLY A 145 -34.29 -14.20 11.30
C GLY A 145 -34.90 -15.57 11.64
N PRO A 146 -35.00 -15.91 12.93
CA PRO A 146 -35.51 -17.20 13.34
C PRO A 146 -36.96 -17.33 12.85
N ALA A 147 -37.24 -18.40 12.10
CA ALA A 147 -38.59 -18.85 11.86
C ALA A 147 -39.20 -19.21 13.22
N SER A 148 -39.90 -18.24 13.82
CA SER A 148 -40.75 -18.44 14.97
C SER A 148 -41.81 -19.48 14.62
N GLY A 149 -41.74 -20.63 15.28
CA GLY A 149 -42.80 -21.62 15.25
C GLY A 149 -44.10 -21.05 15.81
N GLY A 150 -45.21 -21.57 15.28
CA GLY A 150 -46.54 -21.37 15.83
C GLY A 150 -47.52 -22.35 15.18
N PRO A 151 -48.14 -23.26 15.95
CA PRO A 151 -49.11 -24.23 15.44
C PRO A 151 -50.53 -23.64 15.45
N ALA A 152 -51.36 -24.06 14.49
CA ALA A 152 -52.81 -24.23 14.61
C ALA A 152 -53.30 -25.08 13.43
#